data_AF-A0A7Y9NCE8-F1
#
_entry.id   AF-A0A7Y9NCE8-F1
#
_cell.length_a   1.000
_cell.length_b   1.000
_cell.length_c   1.000
_cell.angle_alpha   90.00
_cell.angle_beta   90.00
_cell.angle_gamma   90.00
#
_symmetry.space_group_name_H-M   'P 1'
#
loop_
_entity.id
_entity.type
_entity.pdbx_description
1 polymer ?
#
loop_
_entity_poly.entity_id
_entity_poly.type
_entity_poly.pdbx_seq_one_letter_code
_entity_poly.pdbx_strand_id
1 'polypeptide(L)'
;MNVTRPRHRPARRQRGIATLEFALMLLFGLLPLLLVTYSGVMIMAAQQTLSAASAEGARAAFRHATPTERRTAACLAARRSMQWLLTYAKQAPDCAAAAAPPITVSTPAPCADLPAAQCIRVEVSYDYSAYPFLPGTGRVYGWVMPKPLRSTAVAQLDLGGN
;
A
#
# COMPACT_ATOMS: atom_id res chain seq x y z
N MET A 1 74.15 38.29 -10.46
CA MET A 1 72.85 38.42 -9.75
C MET A 1 71.91 37.35 -10.28
N ASN A 2 71.58 36.34 -9.48
CA ASN A 2 70.77 35.20 -9.92
C ASN A 2 69.41 35.26 -9.21
N VAL A 3 68.33 35.49 -9.99
CA VAL A 3 66.97 35.63 -9.45
C VAL A 3 66.31 34.26 -9.44
N THR A 4 66.14 33.67 -8.26
CA THR A 4 65.36 32.45 -8.05
C THR A 4 63.86 32.80 -8.05
N ARG A 5 63.13 32.39 -9.10
CA ARG A 5 61.66 32.51 -9.13
C ARG A 5 61.01 31.37 -8.32
N PRO A 6 60.02 31.65 -7.46
CA PRO A 6 59.30 30.61 -6.74
C PRO A 6 58.41 29.80 -7.70
N ARG A 7 58.55 28.47 -7.62
CA ARG A 7 57.80 27.51 -8.42
C ARG A 7 56.41 27.34 -7.81
N HIS A 8 55.41 28.05 -8.33
CA HIS A 8 54.02 27.82 -7.94
C HIS A 8 53.60 26.39 -8.32
N ARG A 9 53.38 25.54 -7.32
CA ARG A 9 52.75 24.23 -7.51
C ARG A 9 51.26 24.44 -7.78
N PRO A 10 50.70 23.87 -8.87
CA PRO A 10 49.31 24.10 -9.20
C PRO A 10 48.38 23.45 -8.16
N ALA A 11 47.50 24.24 -7.57
CA ALA A 11 46.41 23.84 -6.67
C ALA A 11 45.29 23.05 -7.40
N ARG A 12 45.64 22.17 -8.34
CA ARG A 12 44.69 21.37 -9.14
C ARG A 12 44.20 20.11 -8.41
N ARG A 13 44.77 19.77 -7.25
CA ARG A 13 44.50 18.50 -6.55
C ARG A 13 43.34 18.55 -5.54
N GLN A 14 42.81 19.73 -5.24
CA GLN A 14 41.75 19.89 -4.23
C GLN A 14 40.32 19.81 -4.78
N ARG A 15 40.12 20.00 -6.10
CA ARG A 15 38.77 19.99 -6.70
C ARG A 15 38.11 18.61 -6.74
N GLY A 16 38.90 17.54 -6.81
CA GLY A 16 38.38 16.16 -6.84
C GLY A 16 37.94 15.64 -5.47
N ILE A 17 38.51 16.16 -4.38
CA ILE A 17 38.20 15.71 -3.01
C ILE A 17 36.83 16.25 -2.60
N ALA A 18 36.56 17.53 -2.86
CA ALA A 18 35.25 18.11 -2.59
C ALA A 18 34.12 17.40 -3.36
N THR A 19 34.34 17.03 -4.62
CA THR A 19 33.34 16.25 -5.39
C THR A 19 33.10 14.86 -4.80
N LEU A 20 34.12 14.22 -4.23
CA LEU A 20 34.01 12.93 -3.56
C LEU A 20 33.23 13.04 -2.24
N GLU A 21 33.50 14.06 -1.43
CA GLU A 21 32.76 14.33 -0.18
C GLU A 21 31.27 14.57 -0.47
N PHE A 22 30.96 15.39 -1.47
CA PHE A 22 29.57 15.62 -1.89
C PHE A 22 28.93 14.36 -2.47
N ALA A 23 29.65 13.55 -3.26
CA ALA A 23 29.13 12.29 -3.77
C ALA A 23 28.79 11.31 -2.63
N LEU A 24 29.63 11.25 -1.60
CA LEU A 24 29.38 10.43 -0.41
C LEU A 24 28.19 10.96 0.40
N MET A 25 28.06 12.28 0.61
CA MET A 25 26.89 12.86 1.28
C MET A 25 25.59 12.59 0.50
N LEU A 26 25.62 12.67 -0.83
CA LEU A 26 24.46 12.33 -1.66
C LEU A 26 24.12 10.84 -1.58
N LEU A 27 25.13 9.97 -1.65
CA LEU A 27 24.93 8.52 -1.64
C LEU A 27 24.48 7.99 -0.27
N PHE A 28 25.05 8.49 0.83
CA PHE A 28 24.77 8.00 2.18
C PHE A 28 23.76 8.85 2.95
N GLY A 29 23.49 10.08 2.54
CA GLY A 29 22.49 10.95 3.15
C GLY A 29 21.22 11.05 2.31
N LEU A 30 21.35 11.59 1.09
CA LEU A 30 20.17 11.92 0.27
C LEU A 30 19.46 10.69 -0.31
N LEU A 31 20.21 9.74 -0.86
CA LEU A 31 19.64 8.53 -1.46
C LEU A 31 18.80 7.70 -0.48
N PRO A 32 19.28 7.35 0.73
CA PRO A 32 18.45 6.61 1.69
C PRO A 32 17.26 7.43 2.18
N LEU A 33 17.40 8.75 2.35
CA LEU A 33 16.29 9.63 2.71
C LEU A 33 15.19 9.60 1.64
N LEU A 34 15.55 9.65 0.36
CA LEU A 34 14.61 9.52 -0.76
C LEU A 34 13.94 8.15 -0.79
N LEU A 35 14.67 7.07 -0.57
CA LEU A 35 14.12 5.71 -0.53
C LEU A 35 13.09 5.54 0.61
N VAL A 36 13.41 6.02 1.81
CA VAL A 36 12.51 5.94 2.97
C VAL A 36 11.28 6.81 2.78
N THR A 37 11.44 8.07 2.34
CA THR A 37 10.30 8.97 2.09
C THR A 37 9.40 8.44 0.98
N TYR A 38 9.97 7.99 -0.13
CA TYR A 38 9.20 7.39 -1.23
C TYR A 38 8.42 6.15 -0.79
N SER A 39 9.06 5.22 -0.07
CA SER A 39 8.37 4.03 0.43
C SER A 39 7.26 4.37 1.43
N GLY A 40 7.48 5.32 2.34
CA GLY A 40 6.47 5.79 3.27
C GLY A 40 5.24 6.38 2.57
N VAL A 41 5.45 7.25 1.57
CA VAL A 41 4.37 7.84 0.77
C VAL A 41 3.58 6.75 0.04
N MET A 42 4.26 5.78 -0.57
CA MET A 42 3.60 4.67 -1.29
C MET A 42 2.80 3.76 -0.35
N ILE A 43 3.29 3.48 0.86
CA ILE A 43 2.55 2.71 1.86
C ILE A 43 1.29 3.45 2.29
N MET A 44 1.35 4.76 2.51
CA MET A 44 0.17 5.57 2.86
C MET A 44 -0.85 5.61 1.72
N ALA A 45 -0.39 5.77 0.48
CA ALA A 45 -1.25 5.70 -0.69
C ALA A 45 -1.94 4.31 -0.80
N ALA A 46 -1.23 3.23 -0.50
CA ALA A 46 -1.80 1.89 -0.44
C ALA A 46 -2.88 1.78 0.65
N GLN A 47 -2.62 2.27 1.86
CA GLN A 47 -3.60 2.26 2.96
C GLN A 47 -4.85 3.10 2.66
N GLN A 48 -4.69 4.28 2.05
CA GLN A 48 -5.81 5.10 1.60
C GLN A 48 -6.65 4.38 0.56
N THR A 49 -6.00 3.70 -0.38
CA THR A 49 -6.67 2.87 -1.39
C THR A 49 -7.45 1.72 -0.75
N LEU A 50 -6.83 0.99 0.19
CA LEU A 50 -7.49 -0.11 0.91
C LEU A 50 -8.71 0.39 1.70
N SER A 51 -8.59 1.56 2.33
CA SER A 51 -9.67 2.17 3.10
C SER A 51 -10.84 2.62 2.21
N ALA A 52 -10.54 3.20 1.06
CA ALA A 52 -11.56 3.53 0.07
C ALA A 52 -12.21 2.25 -0.48
N ALA A 53 -11.43 1.20 -0.71
CA ALA A 53 -11.89 -0.04 -1.30
C ALA A 53 -12.82 -0.87 -0.41
N SER A 54 -12.49 -0.99 0.88
CA SER A 54 -13.39 -1.65 1.83
C SER A 54 -14.72 -0.89 1.93
N ALA A 55 -14.67 0.44 2.01
CA ALA A 55 -15.85 1.29 2.11
C ALA A 55 -16.73 1.23 0.84
N GLU A 56 -16.14 1.25 -0.35
CA GLU A 56 -16.90 1.16 -1.61
C GLU A 56 -17.47 -0.25 -1.82
N GLY A 57 -16.73 -1.29 -1.43
CA GLY A 57 -17.26 -2.66 -1.40
C GLY A 57 -18.46 -2.80 -0.47
N ALA A 58 -18.38 -2.23 0.73
CA ALA A 58 -19.49 -2.22 1.69
C ALA A 58 -20.71 -1.49 1.11
N ARG A 59 -20.52 -0.31 0.47
CA ARG A 59 -21.60 0.43 -0.20
C ARG A 59 -22.23 -0.32 -1.36
N ALA A 60 -21.45 -1.07 -2.14
CA ALA A 60 -21.96 -1.87 -3.25
C ALA A 60 -22.78 -3.08 -2.77
N ALA A 61 -22.40 -3.68 -1.64
CA ALA A 61 -23.10 -4.82 -1.05
C ALA A 61 -24.57 -4.52 -0.73
N PHE A 62 -24.91 -3.25 -0.46
CA PHE A 62 -26.27 -2.82 -0.14
C PHE A 62 -27.27 -2.90 -1.29
N ARG A 63 -26.81 -2.76 -2.53
CA ARG A 63 -27.70 -2.52 -3.69
C ARG A 63 -28.39 -3.77 -4.23
N HIS A 64 -28.00 -4.95 -3.76
CA HIS A 64 -28.43 -6.23 -4.33
C HIS A 64 -29.35 -7.01 -3.39
N ALA A 65 -30.19 -7.89 -3.94
CA ALA A 65 -31.18 -8.63 -3.18
C ALA A 65 -30.60 -9.94 -2.60
N THR A 66 -29.85 -10.71 -3.40
CA THR A 66 -29.38 -12.04 -2.98
C THR A 66 -28.02 -12.00 -2.26
N PRO A 67 -27.79 -12.86 -1.24
CA PRO A 67 -26.51 -12.94 -0.53
C PRO A 67 -25.28 -13.18 -1.39
N THR A 68 -25.44 -13.85 -2.53
CA THR A 68 -24.37 -14.14 -3.49
C THR A 68 -24.06 -12.92 -4.36
N GLU A 69 -25.08 -12.25 -4.91
CA GLU A 69 -24.91 -11.01 -5.66
C GLU A 69 -24.34 -9.87 -4.80
N ARG A 70 -24.76 -9.78 -3.54
CA ARG A 70 -24.19 -8.80 -2.59
C ARG A 70 -22.68 -9.01 -2.42
N ARG A 71 -22.24 -10.26 -2.29
CA ARG A 71 -20.81 -10.60 -2.14
C ARG A 71 -20.02 -10.32 -3.42
N THR A 72 -20.55 -10.71 -4.57
CA THR A 72 -19.86 -10.49 -5.85
C THR A 72 -19.77 -9.00 -6.17
N ALA A 73 -20.85 -8.24 -5.96
CA ALA A 73 -20.86 -6.79 -6.15
C ALA A 73 -19.90 -6.06 -5.20
N ALA A 74 -19.87 -6.43 -3.92
CA ALA A 74 -18.94 -5.90 -2.94
C ALA A 74 -17.48 -6.13 -3.36
N CYS A 75 -17.16 -7.35 -3.80
CA CYS A 75 -15.83 -7.68 -4.27
C CYS A 75 -15.46 -6.91 -5.54
N LEU A 76 -16.36 -6.83 -6.52
CA LEU A 76 -16.10 -6.11 -7.77
C LEU A 76 -15.85 -4.62 -7.55
N ALA A 77 -16.62 -4.01 -6.63
CA ALA A 77 -16.43 -2.62 -6.25
C ALA A 77 -15.08 -2.40 -5.55
N ALA A 78 -14.76 -3.23 -4.53
CA ALA A 78 -13.48 -3.19 -3.84
C ALA A 78 -12.29 -3.39 -4.82
N ARG A 79 -12.42 -4.33 -5.74
CA ARG A 79 -11.41 -4.63 -6.78
C ARG A 79 -11.15 -3.43 -7.68
N ARG A 80 -12.18 -2.71 -8.12
CA ARG A 80 -12.04 -1.51 -8.95
C ARG A 80 -11.29 -0.40 -8.22
N SER A 81 -11.63 -0.14 -6.95
CA SER A 81 -10.96 0.88 -6.15
C SER A 81 -9.48 0.57 -5.89
N MET A 82 -9.10 -0.70 -5.76
CA MET A 82 -7.70 -1.11 -5.55
C MET A 82 -7.00 -1.64 -6.79
N GLN A 83 -7.53 -1.35 -7.99
CA GLN A 83 -7.05 -1.92 -9.25
C GLN A 83 -5.54 -1.68 -9.46
N TRP A 84 -5.02 -0.51 -9.11
CA TRP A 84 -3.60 -0.20 -9.29
C TRP A 84 -2.70 -1.09 -8.43
N LEU A 85 -3.10 -1.39 -7.18
CA LEU A 85 -2.37 -2.30 -6.29
C LEU A 85 -2.37 -3.72 -6.83
N LEU A 86 -3.51 -4.17 -7.37
CA LEU A 86 -3.66 -5.50 -7.96
C LEU A 86 -2.83 -5.64 -9.23
N THR A 87 -2.83 -4.63 -10.10
CA THR A 87 -1.96 -4.58 -11.27
C THR A 87 -0.49 -4.61 -10.87
N TYR A 88 -0.10 -3.86 -9.83
CA TYR A 88 1.26 -3.84 -9.32
C TYR A 88 1.70 -5.22 -8.78
N ALA A 89 0.85 -5.86 -7.98
CA ALA A 89 1.10 -7.19 -7.43
C ALA A 89 0.85 -8.34 -8.43
N LYS A 90 0.36 -8.03 -9.65
CA LYS A 90 -0.07 -9.01 -10.66
C LYS A 90 -1.09 -10.01 -10.11
N GLN A 91 -2.01 -9.52 -9.29
CA GLN A 91 -3.06 -10.30 -8.65
C GLN A 91 -4.40 -10.09 -9.37
N ALA A 92 -5.12 -11.18 -9.59
CA ALA A 92 -6.47 -11.17 -10.16
C ALA A 92 -7.44 -11.91 -9.22
N PRO A 93 -7.93 -11.25 -8.16
CA PRO A 93 -8.85 -11.90 -7.22
C PRO A 93 -10.16 -12.29 -7.93
N ASP A 94 -10.60 -13.53 -7.66
CA ASP A 94 -11.89 -14.04 -8.12
C ASP A 94 -13.01 -13.58 -7.17
N CYS A 95 -13.92 -12.79 -7.73
CA CYS A 95 -15.07 -12.25 -7.02
C CYS A 95 -16.29 -13.17 -7.00
N ALA A 96 -16.23 -14.35 -7.64
CA ALA A 96 -17.30 -15.34 -7.55
C ALA A 96 -17.41 -15.92 -6.13
N ALA A 97 -16.28 -16.25 -5.51
CA ALA A 97 -16.21 -16.74 -4.13
C ALA A 97 -15.94 -15.63 -3.11
N ALA A 98 -15.07 -14.67 -3.46
CA ALA A 98 -14.66 -13.54 -2.62
C ALA A 98 -14.34 -13.92 -1.15
N ALA A 99 -13.78 -15.11 -0.92
CA ALA A 99 -13.56 -15.66 0.43
C ALA A 99 -12.08 -15.72 0.83
N ALA A 100 -11.19 -15.17 0.01
CA ALA A 100 -9.74 -15.26 0.20
C ALA A 100 -9.05 -13.92 -0.07
N PRO A 101 -7.89 -13.65 0.57
CA PRO A 101 -7.05 -12.50 0.24
C PRO A 101 -6.71 -12.46 -1.26
N PRO A 102 -6.60 -11.26 -1.88
CA PRO A 102 -6.55 -9.93 -1.27
C PRO A 102 -7.91 -9.30 -0.93
N ILE A 103 -9.05 -9.91 -1.30
CA ILE A 103 -10.40 -9.37 -1.05
C ILE A 103 -11.29 -10.45 -0.46
N THR A 104 -11.63 -10.31 0.82
CA THR A 104 -12.49 -11.24 1.55
C THR A 104 -13.79 -10.54 1.94
N VAL A 105 -14.92 -11.12 1.52
CA VAL A 105 -16.27 -10.64 1.83
C VAL A 105 -16.99 -11.73 2.62
N SER A 106 -17.46 -11.39 3.81
CA SER A 106 -18.20 -12.34 4.64
C SER A 106 -19.58 -12.64 4.04
N THR A 107 -20.13 -13.80 4.40
CA THR A 107 -21.57 -14.03 4.26
C THR A 107 -22.35 -13.02 5.11
N PRO A 108 -23.60 -12.69 4.75
CA PRO A 108 -24.49 -11.96 5.63
C PRO A 108 -24.61 -12.70 6.97
N ALA A 109 -24.38 -11.98 8.06
CA ALA A 109 -24.48 -12.50 9.43
C ALA A 109 -25.08 -11.41 10.32
N PRO A 110 -25.71 -11.75 11.46
CA PRO A 110 -26.20 -10.74 12.40
C PRO A 110 -25.08 -9.78 12.80
N CYS A 111 -25.37 -8.47 12.83
CA CYS A 111 -24.42 -7.47 13.30
C CYS A 111 -24.12 -7.66 14.79
N ALA A 112 -22.87 -7.45 15.21
CA ALA A 112 -22.44 -7.69 16.59
C ALA A 112 -23.25 -6.86 17.60
N ASP A 113 -23.55 -5.60 17.26
CA ASP A 113 -24.27 -4.67 18.13
C ASP A 113 -25.79 -4.63 17.87
N LEU A 114 -26.25 -5.19 16.75
CA LEU A 114 -27.66 -5.20 16.32
C LEU A 114 -28.02 -6.58 15.72
N PRO A 115 -28.44 -7.56 16.53
CA PRO A 115 -28.74 -8.91 16.04
C PRO A 115 -29.95 -8.96 15.09
N ALA A 116 -30.82 -7.94 15.14
CA ALA A 116 -31.95 -7.79 14.23
C ALA A 116 -31.54 -7.33 12.82
N ALA A 117 -30.32 -6.82 12.63
CA ALA A 117 -29.82 -6.38 11.34
C ALA A 117 -28.79 -7.37 10.77
N GLN A 118 -28.72 -7.49 9.45
CA GLN A 118 -27.73 -8.32 8.78
C GLN A 118 -26.54 -7.46 8.34
N CYS A 119 -25.32 -7.89 8.64
CA CYS A 119 -24.10 -7.22 8.28
C CYS A 119 -23.30 -8.02 7.25
N ILE A 120 -22.71 -7.31 6.29
CA ILE A 120 -21.66 -7.83 5.41
C ILE A 120 -20.37 -7.10 5.73
N ARG A 121 -19.29 -7.86 5.97
CA ARG A 121 -17.94 -7.34 6.18
C ARG A 121 -17.13 -7.49 4.89
N VAL A 122 -16.51 -6.41 4.47
CA VAL A 122 -15.55 -6.38 3.36
C VAL A 122 -14.17 -6.10 3.94
N GLU A 123 -13.29 -7.09 3.86
CA GLU A 123 -11.88 -6.98 4.22
C GLU A 123 -11.04 -6.99 2.95
N VAL A 124 -10.20 -5.97 2.79
CA VAL A 124 -9.19 -5.91 1.74
C VAL A 124 -7.81 -5.90 2.37
N SER A 125 -6.88 -6.57 1.72
CA SER A 125 -5.52 -6.73 2.23
C SER A 125 -4.48 -6.63 1.12
N TYR A 126 -3.31 -6.11 1.46
CA TYR A 126 -2.14 -6.04 0.61
C TYR A 126 -0.91 -6.58 1.35
N ASP A 127 -0.31 -7.62 0.82
CA ASP A 127 0.91 -8.21 1.37
C ASP A 127 2.15 -7.48 0.83
N TYR A 128 2.64 -6.51 1.61
CA TYR A 128 3.85 -5.77 1.27
C TYR A 128 5.11 -6.65 1.29
N SER A 129 5.13 -7.74 2.06
CA SER A 129 6.31 -8.60 2.16
C SER A 129 6.53 -9.43 0.89
N ALA A 130 5.44 -9.89 0.29
CA ALA A 130 5.45 -10.61 -0.98
C ALA A 130 5.56 -9.67 -2.19
N TYR A 131 5.00 -8.46 -2.10
CA TYR A 131 4.98 -7.47 -3.18
C TYR A 131 5.50 -6.09 -2.72
N PRO A 132 6.81 -5.94 -2.45
CA PRO A 132 7.35 -4.67 -1.97
C PRO A 132 7.45 -3.63 -3.10
N PHE A 133 7.14 -2.36 -2.80
CA PHE A 133 7.28 -1.26 -3.77
C PHE A 133 8.72 -0.96 -4.17
N LEU A 134 9.68 -1.28 -3.29
CA LEU A 134 11.10 -1.12 -3.52
C LEU A 134 11.81 -2.46 -3.36
N PRO A 135 12.69 -2.85 -4.29
CA PRO A 135 13.46 -4.09 -4.16
C PRO A 135 14.31 -4.05 -2.88
N GLY A 136 14.30 -5.14 -2.11
CA GLY A 136 15.06 -5.26 -0.87
C GLY A 136 14.37 -4.73 0.39
N THR A 137 13.33 -3.90 0.28
CA THR A 137 12.64 -3.34 1.46
C THR A 137 11.63 -4.29 2.07
N GLY A 138 11.15 -5.31 1.35
CA GLY A 138 10.20 -6.30 1.85
C GLY A 138 10.70 -7.05 3.10
N ARG A 139 12.02 -7.36 3.18
CA ARG A 139 12.61 -8.00 4.37
C ARG A 139 12.78 -7.03 5.53
N VAL A 140 13.20 -5.79 5.25
CA VAL A 140 13.41 -4.75 6.28
C VAL A 140 12.07 -4.32 6.88
N TYR A 141 11.11 -3.97 6.04
CA TYR A 141 9.77 -3.63 6.48
C TYR A 141 8.99 -4.85 6.96
N GLY A 142 9.28 -6.08 6.53
CA GLY A 142 8.67 -7.28 7.11
C GLY A 142 9.03 -7.50 8.58
N TRP A 143 10.20 -7.01 9.02
CA TRP A 143 10.59 -7.02 10.43
C TRP A 143 9.88 -5.91 11.24
N VAL A 144 9.73 -4.72 10.65
CA VAL A 144 9.08 -3.55 11.29
C VAL A 144 7.55 -3.65 11.26
N MET A 145 7.00 -4.24 10.20
CA MET A 145 5.59 -4.36 9.86
C MET A 145 5.27 -5.83 9.56
N PRO A 146 5.09 -6.66 10.62
CA PRO A 146 4.89 -8.11 10.47
C PRO A 146 3.50 -8.48 9.93
N LYS A 147 2.57 -7.53 9.88
CA LYS A 147 1.20 -7.75 9.40
C LYS A 147 1.02 -7.09 8.03
N PRO A 148 0.32 -7.76 7.09
CA PRO A 148 -0.04 -7.13 5.82
C PRO A 148 -0.93 -5.91 6.06
N LEU A 149 -0.90 -4.96 5.13
CA LEU A 149 -1.78 -3.79 5.17
C LEU A 149 -3.21 -4.27 4.99
N ARG A 150 -4.10 -3.96 5.92
CA ARG A 150 -5.50 -4.41 5.89
C ARG A 150 -6.45 -3.27 6.19
N SER A 151 -7.61 -3.30 5.56
CA SER A 151 -8.73 -2.43 5.89
C SER A 151 -10.03 -3.21 5.84
N THR A 152 -10.91 -2.94 6.80
CA THR A 152 -12.21 -3.60 6.95
C THR A 152 -13.30 -2.56 7.03
N ALA A 153 -14.39 -2.78 6.29
CA ALA A 153 -15.62 -2.00 6.40
C ALA A 153 -16.81 -2.93 6.54
N VAL A 154 -17.84 -2.50 7.25
CA VAL A 154 -19.07 -3.26 7.47
C VAL A 154 -20.26 -2.48 6.94
N ALA A 155 -21.13 -3.17 6.20
CA ALA A 155 -22.40 -2.68 5.69
C ALA A 155 -23.54 -3.36 6.44
N GLN A 156 -24.36 -2.58 7.15
CA GLN A 156 -25.59 -3.05 7.82
C GLN A 156 -26.75 -3.07 6.84
N LEU A 157 -27.04 -4.22 6.25
CA LEU A 157 -28.17 -4.47 5.37
C LEU A 157 -29.49 -4.20 6.10
N ASP A 158 -30.29 -3.31 5.53
CA ASP A 158 -31.67 -3.12 5.95
C ASP A 158 -32.52 -4.29 5.42
N LEU A 159 -32.99 -5.13 6.32
CA LEU A 159 -33.97 -6.16 6.02
C LEU A 159 -35.33 -5.53 6.27
N GLY A 160 -35.80 -4.68 5.34
CA GLY A 160 -37.03 -3.89 5.44
C GLY A 160 -37.94 -4.29 6.58
N GLY A 161 -37.82 -3.58 7.71
CA GLY A 161 -38.77 -3.71 8.81
C GLY A 161 -40.14 -3.28 8.31
N ASN A 162 -41.15 -4.11 8.59
CA ASN A 162 -42.56 -3.91 8.25
C ASN A 162 -43.03 -2.46 8.28
#